data_AF-A0A1E5VCN2-F1
#
_entry.id   AF-A0A1E5VCN2-F1
#
_cell.length_a   1.000
_cell.length_b   1.000
_cell.length_c   1.000
_cell.angle_alpha   90.00
_cell.angle_beta   90.00
_cell.angle_gamma   90.00
#
_symmetry.space_group_name_H-M   'P 1'
#
loop_
_entity.id
_entity.type
_entity.pdbx_description
1 polymer ?
#
loop_
_entity_poly.entity_id
_entity_poly.type
_entity_poly.pdbx_seq_one_letter_code
_entity_poly.pdbx_strand_id
1 'polypeptide(L)'
;LFCEGVSVYGPIWDHYLGYWKQSVMEPNRVLFFKYDETMVDPVNHAKMLAEFIRAPFTGEEESSGTVQEIVKLCSFENLKKLPVNTSW
;
A
#
# COMPACT_ATOMS: atom_id res chain seq x y z
N LEU A 1 -15.14 24.03 -3.04
CA LEU A 1 -14.25 23.55 -4.12
C LEU A 1 -13.93 22.06 -4.04
N PHE A 2 -13.19 21.55 -3.04
CA PHE A 2 -12.85 20.11 -2.97
C PHE A 2 -14.07 19.19 -2.91
N CYS A 3 -15.01 19.45 -2.00
CA CYS A 3 -16.26 18.67 -1.90
C CYS A 3 -17.15 18.78 -3.15
N GLU A 4 -16.96 19.82 -3.96
CA GLU A 4 -17.64 20.01 -5.25
C GLU A 4 -16.92 19.25 -6.39
N GLY A 5 -15.93 18.41 -6.05
CA GLY A 5 -15.17 17.59 -6.99
C GLY A 5 -13.99 18.30 -7.63
N VAL A 6 -13.74 19.57 -7.29
CA VAL A 6 -12.65 20.34 -7.88
C VAL A 6 -11.37 20.16 -7.07
N SER A 7 -10.50 19.30 -7.58
CA SER A 7 -9.14 19.04 -7.07
C SER A 7 -8.22 18.62 -8.21
N VAL A 8 -6.91 18.69 -7.99
CA VAL A 8 -5.95 18.04 -8.90
C VAL A 8 -6.27 16.55 -8.90
N TYR A 9 -6.43 15.97 -10.09
CA TYR A 9 -6.88 14.58 -10.32
C TYR A 9 -8.29 14.23 -9.79
N GLY A 10 -9.14 15.24 -9.51
CA GLY A 10 -10.50 15.03 -9.01
C GLY A 10 -11.56 14.77 -10.09
N PRO A 11 -12.79 14.38 -9.70
CA PRO A 11 -13.26 14.22 -8.32
C PRO A 11 -12.66 13.00 -7.61
N ILE A 12 -12.23 13.17 -6.35
CA ILE A 12 -11.57 12.08 -5.59
C ILE A 12 -12.45 10.84 -5.43
N TRP A 13 -13.77 11.03 -5.34
CA TRP A 13 -14.76 9.96 -5.18
C TRP A 13 -14.80 9.06 -6.41
N ASP A 14 -14.78 9.64 -7.62
CA ASP A 14 -14.76 8.90 -8.87
C ASP A 14 -13.43 8.18 -9.05
N HIS A 15 -12.32 8.81 -8.66
CA HIS A 15 -10.99 8.20 -8.67
C HIS A 15 -10.95 6.93 -7.81
N TYR A 16 -11.35 7.02 -6.54
CA TYR A 16 -11.41 5.86 -5.63
C TYR A 16 -12.35 4.78 -6.16
N LEU A 17 -13.58 5.17 -6.54
CA LEU A 17 -14.62 4.25 -6.96
C LEU A 17 -14.27 3.51 -8.25
N GLY A 18 -13.59 4.18 -9.19
CA GLY A 18 -13.12 3.57 -10.43
C GLY A 18 -12.14 2.41 -10.18
N TYR A 19 -11.11 2.64 -9.36
CA TYR A 19 -10.14 1.59 -9.03
C TYR A 19 -10.75 0.47 -8.19
N TRP A 20 -11.64 0.78 -7.25
CA TRP A 20 -12.35 -0.23 -6.47
C TRP A 20 -13.22 -1.13 -7.36
N LYS A 21 -13.98 -0.55 -8.31
CA LYS A 21 -14.75 -1.34 -9.29
C LYS A 21 -13.83 -2.23 -10.11
N GLN A 22 -12.68 -1.71 -10.55
CA GLN A 22 -11.74 -2.50 -11.34
C GLN A 22 -11.09 -3.64 -10.53
N SER A 23 -10.78 -3.45 -9.25
CA SER A 23 -10.26 -4.53 -8.41
C SER A 23 -11.26 -5.65 -8.17
N VAL A 24 -12.56 -5.32 -8.17
CA VAL A 24 -13.63 -6.33 -8.10
C VAL A 24 -13.76 -7.07 -9.43
N MET A 25 -13.67 -6.38 -10.56
CA MET A 25 -13.80 -6.98 -11.91
C MET A 25 -12.56 -7.79 -12.33
N GLU A 26 -11.36 -7.32 -12.02
CA GLU A 26 -10.08 -7.92 -12.43
C GLU A 26 -9.12 -8.04 -11.23
N PRO A 27 -9.43 -8.91 -10.24
CA PRO A 27 -8.65 -9.00 -9.00
C PRO A 27 -7.20 -9.47 -9.18
N ASN A 28 -6.89 -10.12 -10.31
CA ASN A 28 -5.52 -10.53 -10.66
C ASN A 28 -4.72 -9.40 -11.35
N ARG A 29 -5.36 -8.27 -11.65
CA ARG A 29 -4.76 -7.14 -12.37
C ARG A 29 -4.76 -5.86 -11.53
N VAL A 30 -5.73 -5.70 -10.63
CA VAL A 30 -5.82 -4.53 -9.74
C VAL A 30 -5.98 -4.99 -8.29
N LEU A 31 -4.96 -4.72 -7.49
CA LEU A 31 -5.00 -4.83 -6.04
C LEU A 31 -5.43 -3.50 -5.44
N PHE A 32 -6.42 -3.54 -4.55
CA PHE A 32 -6.97 -2.34 -3.91
C PHE A 32 -6.72 -2.38 -2.41
N PHE A 33 -5.97 -1.40 -1.92
CA PHE A 33 -5.71 -1.21 -0.49
C PHE A 33 -6.36 0.06 0.03
N LYS A 34 -6.81 0.00 1.28
CA LYS A 34 -7.19 1.18 2.05
C LYS A 34 -6.07 1.49 3.04
N TYR A 35 -5.76 2.78 3.16
CA TYR A 35 -4.62 3.24 3.95
C TYR A 35 -4.75 2.88 5.43
N ASP A 36 -5.93 3.10 6.01
CA ASP A 36 -6.26 2.75 7.40
C ASP A 36 -6.11 1.24 7.67
N GLU A 37 -6.65 0.39 6.80
CA GLU A 37 -6.52 -1.07 6.91
C GLU A 37 -5.06 -1.52 6.79
N THR A 38 -4.31 -0.92 5.86
CA THR A 38 -2.88 -1.22 5.67
C THR A 38 -2.05 -0.84 6.88
N MET A 39 -2.37 0.29 7.52
CA MET A 39 -1.65 0.76 8.71
C MET A 39 -1.95 -0.05 9.96
N VAL A 40 -3.11 -0.71 10.03
CA VAL A 40 -3.46 -1.62 11.13
C VAL A 40 -2.66 -2.91 11.05
N ASP A 41 -2.47 -3.46 9.85
CA ASP A 41 -1.74 -4.72 9.64
C ASP A 41 -0.83 -4.69 8.41
N PRO A 42 0.29 -3.97 8.48
CA PRO A 42 1.18 -3.79 7.34
C PRO A 42 1.90 -5.08 6.93
N VAL A 43 2.07 -6.04 7.85
CA VAL A 43 2.74 -7.32 7.56
C VAL A 43 1.88 -8.17 6.62
N ASN A 44 0.59 -8.33 6.92
CA ASN A 44 -0.29 -9.11 6.05
C ASN A 44 -0.52 -8.39 4.71
N HIS A 45 -0.62 -7.06 4.68
CA HIS A 45 -0.72 -6.32 3.42
C HIS A 45 0.55 -6.43 2.56
N ALA A 46 1.74 -6.49 3.17
CA ALA A 46 2.99 -6.75 2.45
C ALA A 46 2.99 -8.15 1.83
N LYS A 47 2.50 -9.18 2.54
CA LYS A 47 2.35 -10.54 2.00
C LYS A 47 1.33 -10.58 0.85
N MET A 48 0.16 -9.96 1.00
CA MET A 48 -0.84 -9.86 -0.06
C MET A 48 -0.28 -9.17 -1.31
N LEU A 49 0.52 -8.11 -1.13
CA LEU A 49 1.19 -7.43 -2.24
C LEU A 49 2.19 -8.36 -2.94
N ALA A 50 3.02 -9.06 -2.17
CA ALA A 50 4.02 -10.00 -2.67
C ALA A 50 3.37 -11.14 -3.48
N GLU A 51 2.28 -11.72 -2.99
CA GLU A 51 1.46 -12.70 -3.71
C GLU A 51 0.91 -12.12 -5.02
N PHE A 52 0.34 -10.92 -4.97
CA PHE A 52 -0.26 -10.26 -6.12
C PHE A 52 0.76 -9.99 -7.24
N ILE A 53 1.99 -9.58 -6.91
CA ILE A 53 3.08 -9.38 -7.89
C ILE A 53 3.81 -10.67 -8.27
N ARG A 54 3.29 -11.84 -7.86
CA ARG A 54 3.85 -13.18 -8.13
C ARG A 54 5.25 -13.41 -7.58
N ALA A 55 5.55 -12.77 -6.45
CA ALA A 55 6.78 -12.96 -5.69
C ALA A 55 6.45 -13.19 -4.21
N PRO A 56 5.66 -14.23 -3.88
CA PRO A 56 5.27 -14.51 -2.49
C PRO A 56 6.51 -14.80 -1.64
N PHE A 57 6.46 -14.41 -0.37
CA PHE A 57 7.49 -14.79 0.59
C PHE A 57 7.51 -16.30 0.78
N THR A 58 8.70 -16.84 0.95
CA THR A 58 8.92 -18.24 1.32
C THR A 58 8.62 -18.45 2.80
N GLY A 59 8.30 -19.69 3.20
CA GLY A 59 8.10 -20.00 4.61
C GLY A 59 9.34 -19.70 5.48
N GLU A 60 10.54 -19.80 4.90
CA GLU A 60 11.78 -19.41 5.57
C GLU A 60 11.82 -17.90 5.85
N GLU A 61 11.58 -17.05 4.84
CA GLU A 61 11.52 -15.58 4.98
C GLU A 61 10.45 -15.14 5.99
N GLU A 62 9.30 -15.82 6.02
CA GLU A 62 8.27 -15.52 7.01
C GLU A 62 8.72 -15.90 8.42
N SER A 63 9.35 -17.07 8.58
CA SER A 63 9.80 -17.58 9.87
C SER A 63 11.02 -16.83 10.42
N SER A 64 11.87 -16.29 9.55
CA SER A 64 13.05 -15.50 9.91
C SER A 64 12.71 -14.05 10.28
N GLY A 65 11.49 -13.60 10.00
CA GLY A 65 11.04 -12.24 10.27
C GLY A 65 11.34 -11.23 9.16
N THR A 66 11.72 -11.70 7.96
CA THR A 66 12.08 -10.82 6.82
C THR A 66 10.95 -9.86 6.45
N VAL A 67 9.69 -10.31 6.51
CA VAL A 67 8.53 -9.46 6.18
C VAL A 67 8.43 -8.27 7.15
N GLN A 68 8.66 -8.50 8.43
CA GLN A 68 8.64 -7.50 9.49
C GLN A 68 9.78 -6.49 9.31
N GLU A 69 10.95 -6.96 8.89
CA GLU A 69 12.09 -6.09 8.59
C GLU A 69 11.82 -5.17 7.39
N ILE A 70 11.20 -5.68 6.33
CA ILE A 70 10.76 -4.88 5.17
C ILE A 70 9.75 -3.82 5.59
N VAL A 71 8.73 -4.21 6.36
CA VAL A 71 7.73 -3.27 6.88
C VAL A 71 8.39 -2.18 7.73
N LYS A 72 9.33 -2.56 8.61
CA LYS A 72 10.09 -1.60 9.43
C LYS A 72 10.93 -0.65 8.58
N LEU A 73 11.62 -1.17 7.56
CA LEU A 73 12.44 -0.40 6.63
C LEU A 73 11.59 0.62 5.84
N CYS A 74 10.40 0.22 5.39
CA CYS A 74 9.49 1.07 4.63
C CYS A 74 8.54 1.92 5.52
N SER A 75 8.64 1.81 6.84
CA SER A 75 7.77 2.53 7.77
C SER A 75 7.94 4.05 7.67
N PHE A 76 6.87 4.79 7.96
CA PHE A 76 6.93 6.25 8.02
C PHE A 76 7.98 6.74 9.02
N GLU A 77 8.11 6.06 10.16
CA GLU A 77 9.11 6.37 11.18
C GLU A 77 10.54 6.27 10.64
N ASN A 78 10.84 5.21 9.89
CA ASN A 78 12.17 5.03 9.31
C ASN A 78 12.41 6.00 8.15
N LEU A 79 11.51 6.03 7.17
CA LEU A 79 11.68 6.81 5.94
C LEU A 79 11.77 8.31 6.22
N LYS A 80 11.00 8.85 7.17
CA LYS A 80 11.06 10.27 7.55
C LYS A 80 12.41 10.69 8.13
N LYS A 81 13.15 9.77 8.76
CA LYS A 81 14.45 10.05 9.40
C LYS A 81 15.63 9.96 8.43
N LEU A 82 15.43 9.47 7.20
CA LEU A 82 16.51 9.35 6.22
C LEU A 82 17.02 10.74 5.79
N PRO A 83 18.34 10.96 5.66
CA PRO A 83 18.90 12.28 5.31
C PRO A 83 18.34 12.91 4.02
N VAL A 84 17.96 12.08 3.04
CA VAL A 84 17.32 12.52 1.79
C VAL A 84 15.94 13.15 2.02
N ASN A 85 15.26 12.77 3.10
CA ASN A 85 13.93 13.24 3.47
C ASN A 85 13.95 14.29 4.58
N THR A 86 15.14 14.65 5.11
CA THR A 86 15.30 15.72 6.11
C THR A 86 15.59 17.08 5.49
N SER A 87 15.44 17.21 4.17
CA SER A 87 15.65 18.48 3.45
C SER A 87 14.36 19.31 3.44
N TRP A 88 14.17 20.10 4.50
CA TRP A 88 13.90 21.55 4.49
C TRP A 88 14.31 22.11 5.86
#